data_AF-A0A7S4USS0-F1
#
_entry.id   AF-A0A7S4USS0-F1
#
_cell.length_a   1.000
_cell.length_b   1.000
_cell.length_c   1.000
_cell.angle_alpha   90.00
_cell.angle_beta   90.00
_cell.angle_gamma   90.00
#
_symmetry.space_group_name_H-M   'P 1'
#
loop_
_entity.id
_entity.type
_entity.pdbx_description
1 polymer ?
#
loop_
_entity_poly.entity_id
_entity_poly.type
_entity_poly.pdbx_seq_one_letter_code
_entity_poly.pdbx_strand_id
1 'polypeptide(L)'
;MADPNVTYVLIPSTHKRGLSLPYDLTIYVQKGWEIVSELTKEPQISKIESEWKGLTAGGCPNHCTWIHNPQFSVIPSYNSEVSGHLKGKSGTLAIALKQLGSEPPNPVGMFVFGKKGGGSKIGDSGRPSGSHYYRRMKLEGIKSQFDSFINRQSITVDTKINAGEEIFPLVVVPCTFERAVERKFAVEVVFTEDGADNKQQQQEEQQFVIKPVKEFPGYLILDGKWENPDTTGGSRNNAESWLSNPLFVVSLTRVGTNSKKVHVRAALGCVAGARLQPYGMEMFEKDEKGKRGYIGRSFGVSKYGANPSLEVVEEWAGEGGDKLEVVVVPSTYKKGVEGEFVLSLFSLTHTIGFVKRVA
;
A
#
# COMPACT_ATOMS: atom_id res chain seq x y z
N MET A 1 -30.01 37.37 6.93
CA MET A 1 -29.92 37.64 5.48
C MET A 1 -28.68 36.94 4.96
N ALA A 2 -28.74 36.39 3.75
CA ALA A 2 -27.56 35.91 3.05
C ALA A 2 -26.65 37.10 2.69
N ASP A 3 -25.34 36.92 2.80
CA ASP A 3 -24.34 37.90 2.40
C ASP A 3 -24.26 37.93 0.86
N PRO A 4 -24.49 39.08 0.21
CA PRO A 4 -24.47 39.18 -1.26
C PRO A 4 -23.09 38.91 -1.87
N ASN A 5 -22.02 38.88 -1.08
CA ASN A 5 -20.66 38.60 -1.56
C ASN A 5 -20.25 37.13 -1.39
N VAL A 6 -21.19 36.25 -1.02
CA VAL A 6 -20.93 34.83 -0.76
C VAL A 6 -21.67 33.97 -1.77
N THR A 7 -20.97 33.01 -2.36
CA THR A 7 -21.58 31.96 -3.18
C THR A 7 -22.25 30.92 -2.27
N TYR A 8 -23.52 30.63 -2.55
CA TYR A 8 -24.29 29.64 -1.82
C TYR A 8 -24.46 28.38 -2.66
N VAL A 9 -24.26 27.21 -2.04
CA VAL A 9 -24.57 25.91 -2.62
C VAL A 9 -25.83 25.38 -1.95
N LEU A 10 -26.83 25.06 -2.76
CA LEU A 10 -28.08 24.48 -2.30
C LEU A 10 -28.08 22.98 -2.62
N ILE A 11 -28.18 22.16 -1.58
CA ILE A 11 -28.18 20.71 -1.70
C ILE A 11 -29.54 20.21 -1.18
N PRO A 12 -30.45 19.81 -2.08
CA PRO A 12 -31.65 19.10 -1.70
C PRO A 12 -31.26 17.83 -0.94
N SER A 13 -31.88 17.59 0.22
CA SER A 13 -31.61 16.41 1.03
C SER A 13 -32.91 15.80 1.55
N THR A 14 -32.90 14.49 1.72
CA THR A 14 -34.00 13.74 2.34
C THR A 14 -33.54 13.20 3.69
N HIS A 15 -34.47 13.04 4.63
CA HIS A 15 -34.15 12.49 5.95
C HIS A 15 -33.77 10.99 5.88
N LYS A 16 -34.18 10.29 4.82
CA LYS A 16 -33.96 8.85 4.65
C LYS A 16 -32.85 8.60 3.63
N ARG A 17 -31.74 8.00 4.06
CA ARG A 17 -30.63 7.61 3.17
C ARG A 17 -31.11 6.70 2.03
N GLY A 18 -30.56 6.91 0.85
CA GLY A 18 -30.83 6.10 -0.35
C GLY A 18 -32.18 6.36 -1.01
N LEU A 19 -32.96 7.31 -0.49
CA LEU A 19 -34.23 7.71 -1.07
C LEU A 19 -33.98 8.74 -2.18
N SER A 20 -34.14 8.32 -3.44
CA SER A 20 -34.16 9.20 -4.61
C SER A 20 -35.60 9.56 -4.94
N LEU A 21 -35.93 10.84 -4.97
CA LEU A 21 -37.26 11.36 -5.27
C LEU A 21 -37.12 12.53 -6.24
N PRO A 22 -38.07 12.71 -7.17
CA PRO A 22 -38.18 13.96 -7.90
C PRO A 22 -38.42 15.10 -6.90
N TYR A 23 -37.83 16.26 -7.16
CA TYR A 23 -38.03 17.45 -6.36
C TYR A 23 -38.07 18.68 -7.26
N ASP A 24 -38.83 19.69 -6.83
CA ASP A 24 -38.79 21.03 -7.40
C ASP A 24 -38.16 21.96 -6.37
N LEU A 25 -37.07 22.62 -6.73
CA LEU A 25 -36.43 23.63 -5.88
C LEU A 25 -36.78 25.02 -6.40
N THR A 26 -37.60 25.77 -5.65
CA THR A 26 -37.91 27.17 -5.93
C THR A 26 -37.15 28.07 -4.95
N ILE A 27 -36.40 29.04 -5.47
CA ILE A 27 -35.59 29.96 -4.68
C ILE A 27 -36.07 31.38 -4.92
N TYR A 28 -36.37 32.10 -3.85
CA TYR A 28 -36.71 33.53 -3.91
C TYR A 28 -35.51 34.36 -3.47
N VAL A 29 -34.97 35.14 -4.39
CA VAL A 29 -33.83 36.03 -4.15
C VAL A 29 -34.22 37.48 -4.44
N GLN A 30 -33.60 38.44 -3.73
CA GLN A 30 -33.75 39.85 -4.08
C GLN A 30 -33.12 40.13 -5.44
N LYS A 31 -33.59 41.17 -6.13
CA LYS A 31 -33.09 41.58 -7.44
C LYS A 31 -31.56 41.75 -7.40
N GLY A 32 -30.85 41.14 -8.37
CA GLY A 32 -29.38 41.24 -8.49
C GLY A 32 -28.60 39.94 -8.21
N TRP A 33 -29.29 38.85 -7.86
CA TRP A 33 -28.68 37.53 -7.74
C TRP A 33 -28.75 36.79 -9.08
N GLU A 34 -27.64 36.16 -9.47
CA GLU A 34 -27.54 35.35 -10.70
C GLU A 34 -27.36 33.87 -10.31
N ILE A 35 -28.09 32.98 -10.97
CA ILE A 35 -27.84 31.54 -10.86
C ILE A 35 -26.63 31.24 -11.74
N VAL A 36 -25.46 31.09 -11.10
CA VAL A 36 -24.17 30.97 -11.80
C VAL A 36 -24.05 29.65 -12.56
N SER A 37 -24.58 28.55 -12.01
CA SER A 37 -24.54 27.24 -12.67
C SER A 37 -25.40 26.22 -11.93
N GLU A 38 -26.02 25.32 -12.68
CA GLU A 38 -26.47 24.03 -12.14
C GLU A 38 -25.23 23.16 -11.90
N LEU A 39 -25.10 22.57 -10.70
CA LEU A 39 -24.06 21.58 -10.39
C LEU A 39 -24.43 20.23 -11.04
N THR A 40 -24.75 20.22 -12.33
CA THR A 40 -25.31 19.05 -13.03
C THR A 40 -24.29 18.01 -13.42
N LYS A 41 -22.99 18.33 -13.33
CA LYS A 41 -21.96 17.35 -13.64
C LYS A 41 -21.66 16.56 -12.38
N GLU A 42 -22.26 15.37 -12.28
CA GLU A 42 -21.86 14.40 -11.28
C GLU A 42 -20.33 14.25 -11.32
N PRO A 43 -19.64 14.36 -10.18
CA PRO A 43 -18.21 14.14 -10.16
C PRO A 43 -17.92 12.75 -10.72
N GLN A 44 -16.92 12.63 -11.59
CA GLN A 44 -16.46 11.33 -12.05
C GLN A 44 -15.90 10.57 -10.85
N ILE A 45 -16.67 9.59 -10.36
CA ILE A 45 -16.29 8.75 -9.24
C ILE A 45 -15.73 7.45 -9.81
N SER A 46 -14.46 7.19 -9.51
CA SER A 46 -13.90 5.86 -9.73
C SER A 46 -14.16 5.01 -8.50
N LYS A 47 -14.71 3.81 -8.69
CA LYS A 47 -15.14 2.94 -7.61
C LYS A 47 -14.62 1.52 -7.81
N ILE A 48 -14.19 0.89 -6.73
CA ILE A 48 -13.90 -0.55 -6.68
C ILE A 48 -14.50 -1.17 -5.42
N GLU A 49 -15.12 -2.33 -5.55
CA GLU A 49 -15.63 -3.12 -4.42
C GLU A 49 -14.65 -4.23 -4.05
N SER A 50 -14.58 -4.57 -2.75
CA SER A 50 -13.72 -5.61 -2.22
C SER A 50 -14.23 -6.10 -0.86
N GLU A 51 -13.49 -6.99 -0.22
CA GLU A 51 -13.81 -7.51 1.11
C GLU A 51 -12.56 -7.76 1.94
N TRP A 52 -12.69 -7.51 3.25
CA TRP A 52 -11.80 -8.09 4.26
C TRP A 52 -12.32 -9.49 4.56
N LYS A 53 -11.54 -10.52 4.28
CA LYS A 53 -11.91 -11.93 4.49
C LYS A 53 -10.69 -12.82 4.71
N GLY A 54 -10.77 -13.74 5.67
CA GLY A 54 -9.67 -14.63 6.03
C GLY A 54 -8.39 -13.85 6.32
N LEU A 55 -7.30 -14.17 5.60
CA LEU A 55 -6.01 -13.49 5.74
C LEU A 55 -6.08 -11.99 5.45
N THR A 56 -7.00 -11.55 4.58
CA THR A 56 -7.11 -10.13 4.22
C THR A 56 -7.84 -9.28 5.27
N ALA A 57 -8.43 -9.90 6.30
CA ALA A 57 -8.93 -9.19 7.47
C ALA A 57 -7.79 -8.90 8.46
N GLY A 58 -6.81 -8.12 8.00
CA GLY A 58 -5.52 -7.96 8.68
C GLY A 58 -5.54 -7.06 9.91
N GLY A 59 -6.58 -6.22 10.07
CA GLY A 59 -6.66 -5.19 11.12
C GLY A 59 -5.77 -3.97 10.85
N CYS A 60 -5.69 -3.04 11.80
CA CYS A 60 -4.92 -1.81 11.67
C CYS A 60 -3.40 -2.02 11.84
N PRO A 61 -2.54 -1.01 11.57
CA PRO A 61 -1.07 -1.13 11.67
C PRO A 61 -0.47 -1.47 13.05
N ASN A 62 -1.31 -1.62 14.08
CA ASN A 62 -0.95 -2.19 15.37
C ASN A 62 -0.91 -3.73 15.33
N HIS A 63 -1.53 -4.35 14.33
CA HIS A 63 -1.47 -5.77 14.06
C HIS A 63 -0.45 -6.03 12.94
N CYS A 64 0.44 -7.00 13.13
CA CYS A 64 1.40 -7.43 12.10
C CYS A 64 0.73 -7.87 10.80
N THR A 65 -0.49 -8.41 10.89
CA THR A 65 -1.31 -8.90 9.78
C THR A 65 -1.88 -7.80 8.91
N TRP A 66 -1.73 -6.51 9.28
CA TRP A 66 -2.32 -5.40 8.54
C TRP A 66 -1.84 -5.32 7.08
N ILE A 67 -0.64 -5.82 6.81
CA ILE A 67 -0.04 -5.89 5.47
C ILE A 67 -0.86 -6.75 4.50
N HIS A 68 -1.71 -7.64 5.01
CA HIS A 68 -2.58 -8.49 4.21
C HIS A 68 -3.90 -7.83 3.81
N ASN A 69 -4.24 -6.67 4.40
CA ASN A 69 -5.44 -5.96 3.98
C ASN A 69 -5.41 -5.73 2.47
N PRO A 70 -6.57 -5.69 1.79
CA PRO A 70 -6.61 -5.36 0.38
C PRO A 70 -5.90 -4.01 0.16
N GLN A 71 -5.08 -3.93 -0.88
CA GLN A 71 -4.36 -2.72 -1.24
C GLN A 71 -4.76 -2.34 -2.67
N PHE A 72 -4.87 -1.05 -2.96
CA PHE A 72 -5.32 -0.54 -4.25
C PHE A 72 -4.37 0.51 -4.78
N SER A 73 -4.09 0.44 -6.08
CA SER A 73 -3.36 1.46 -6.82
C SER A 73 -4.33 2.48 -7.35
N VAL A 74 -4.06 3.76 -7.10
CA VAL A 74 -4.77 4.87 -7.76
C VAL A 74 -3.79 5.54 -8.70
N ILE A 75 -4.15 5.63 -9.99
CA ILE A 75 -3.34 6.23 -11.05
C ILE A 75 -4.21 7.13 -11.94
N PRO A 76 -3.66 8.18 -12.58
CA PRO A 76 -4.39 8.94 -13.58
C PRO A 76 -4.70 8.08 -14.83
N SER A 77 -5.89 8.21 -15.43
CA SER A 77 -6.38 7.36 -16.54
C SER A 77 -5.65 7.58 -17.86
N TYR A 78 -5.15 8.79 -18.11
CA TYR A 78 -4.49 9.19 -19.36
C TYR A 78 -3.00 8.79 -19.43
N ASN A 79 -2.46 8.15 -18.38
CA ASN A 79 -1.06 7.69 -18.29
C ASN A 79 -0.96 6.16 -18.45
N SER A 80 -1.54 5.58 -19.52
CA SER A 80 -1.32 4.18 -19.86
C SER A 80 0.15 3.85 -20.16
N GLU A 81 1.01 4.87 -20.37
CA GLU A 81 2.45 4.70 -20.60
C GLU A 81 3.32 5.55 -19.63
N VAL A 82 3.58 4.96 -18.46
CA VAL A 82 4.82 5.01 -17.66
C VAL A 82 5.32 6.34 -17.04
N SER A 83 4.82 7.51 -17.43
CA SER A 83 5.26 8.79 -16.85
C SER A 83 4.26 9.28 -15.79
N GLY A 84 4.40 8.85 -14.53
CA GLY A 84 3.51 9.11 -13.38
C GLY A 84 3.33 10.56 -12.89
N HIS A 85 3.33 11.54 -13.79
CA HIS A 85 3.11 12.96 -13.51
C HIS A 85 1.69 13.39 -13.90
N LEU A 86 1.03 14.15 -13.04
CA LEU A 86 -0.07 15.02 -13.48
C LEU A 86 0.53 16.21 -14.22
N LYS A 87 0.31 16.28 -15.54
CA LYS A 87 0.77 17.42 -16.35
C LYS A 87 0.00 18.67 -15.96
N GLY A 88 0.63 19.53 -15.15
CA GLY A 88 0.22 20.93 -14.98
C GLY A 88 -0.99 21.19 -14.09
N LYS A 89 -1.54 20.18 -13.40
CA LYS A 89 -2.73 20.35 -12.54
C LYS A 89 -2.43 20.05 -11.08
N SER A 90 -2.86 20.95 -10.21
CA SER A 90 -2.92 20.74 -8.76
C SER A 90 -4.36 20.51 -8.34
N GLY A 91 -4.59 19.78 -7.26
CA GLY A 91 -5.93 19.54 -6.76
C GLY A 91 -5.96 18.68 -5.52
N THR A 92 -7.16 18.33 -5.09
CA THR A 92 -7.40 17.43 -3.97
C THR A 92 -8.03 16.14 -4.46
N LEU A 93 -7.41 15.02 -4.09
CA LEU A 93 -7.95 13.69 -4.30
C LEU A 93 -8.65 13.23 -3.02
N ALA A 94 -9.97 13.24 -3.03
CA ALA A 94 -10.79 12.69 -1.95
C ALA A 94 -10.94 11.18 -2.18
N ILE A 95 -10.44 10.38 -1.23
CA ILE A 95 -10.53 8.93 -1.26
C ILE A 95 -11.48 8.52 -0.15
N ALA A 96 -12.59 7.88 -0.50
CA ALA A 96 -13.59 7.41 0.44
C ALA A 96 -13.54 5.89 0.60
N LEU A 97 -13.67 5.41 1.84
CA LEU A 97 -13.87 4.01 2.18
C LEU A 97 -15.27 3.84 2.75
N LYS A 98 -16.09 3.04 2.07
CA LYS A 98 -17.48 2.78 2.43
C LYS A 98 -17.69 1.31 2.77
N GLN A 99 -18.11 1.03 3.99
CA GLN A 99 -18.54 -0.32 4.38
C GLN A 99 -19.83 -0.69 3.63
N LEU A 100 -19.94 -1.93 3.18
CA LEU A 100 -21.11 -2.48 2.50
C LEU A 100 -21.75 -3.56 3.39
N GLY A 101 -23.08 -3.63 3.39
CA GLY A 101 -23.84 -4.56 4.24
C GLY A 101 -24.56 -3.87 5.41
N SER A 102 -25.14 -4.69 6.29
CA SER A 102 -26.03 -4.25 7.39
C SER A 102 -25.27 -3.71 8.60
N GLU A 103 -25.93 -2.81 9.34
CA GLU A 103 -25.44 -2.20 10.58
C GLU A 103 -25.29 -3.21 11.74
N PRO A 104 -24.41 -2.93 12.73
CA PRO A 104 -23.61 -1.72 12.90
C PRO A 104 -22.31 -1.66 12.08
N PRO A 105 -21.77 -0.46 11.77
CA PRO A 105 -20.45 -0.29 11.18
C PRO A 105 -19.33 -0.77 12.13
N ASN A 106 -18.29 -1.41 11.59
CA ASN A 106 -17.06 -1.66 12.34
C ASN A 106 -16.18 -0.40 12.38
N PRO A 107 -15.25 -0.28 13.35
CA PRO A 107 -14.25 0.77 13.31
C PRO A 107 -13.31 0.52 12.13
N VAL A 108 -13.25 1.47 11.20
CA VAL A 108 -12.45 1.38 9.97
C VAL A 108 -11.49 2.56 9.86
N GLY A 109 -10.42 2.33 9.11
CA GLY A 109 -9.39 3.32 8.80
C GLY A 109 -8.85 3.08 7.39
N MET A 110 -8.14 4.09 6.87
CA MET A 110 -7.53 4.01 5.55
C MET A 110 -6.21 4.77 5.55
N PHE A 111 -5.22 4.18 4.91
CA PHE A 111 -3.89 4.75 4.75
C PHE A 111 -3.61 4.97 3.26
N VAL A 112 -3.10 6.15 2.92
CA VAL A 112 -2.76 6.52 1.55
C VAL A 112 -1.26 6.81 1.48
N PHE A 113 -0.57 5.99 0.72
CA PHE A 113 0.86 6.10 0.47
C PHE A 113 1.10 6.67 -0.92
N GLY A 114 2.10 7.53 -1.06
CA GLY A 114 2.53 8.06 -2.35
C GLY A 114 4.04 8.14 -2.46
N LYS A 115 4.55 8.24 -3.69
CA LYS A 115 5.97 8.51 -3.91
C LYS A 115 6.28 9.94 -3.40
N LYS A 116 7.41 10.10 -2.72
CA LYS A 116 7.86 11.40 -2.23
C LYS A 116 8.42 12.18 -3.42
N GLY A 117 7.69 13.18 -3.91
CA GLY A 117 8.20 14.12 -4.91
C GLY A 117 9.29 14.98 -4.28
N GLY A 118 10.54 14.79 -4.70
CA GLY A 118 11.64 15.68 -4.34
C GLY A 118 12.97 14.99 -4.04
N GLY A 119 13.84 14.97 -5.06
CA GLY A 119 15.05 15.82 -5.10
C GLY A 119 16.08 15.78 -3.96
N SER A 120 15.93 14.94 -2.93
CA SER A 120 17.03 14.73 -1.99
C SER A 120 18.11 13.93 -2.72
N LYS A 121 19.07 14.63 -3.34
CA LYS A 121 20.37 14.06 -3.66
C LYS A 121 20.91 13.53 -2.33
N ILE A 122 20.79 12.22 -2.13
CA ILE A 122 21.45 11.52 -1.04
C ILE A 122 22.93 11.83 -1.25
N GLY A 123 23.51 12.64 -0.36
CA GLY A 123 24.93 12.94 -0.39
C GLY A 123 25.70 11.62 -0.38
N ASP A 124 26.66 11.51 -1.29
CA ASP A 124 27.42 10.30 -1.66
C ASP A 124 28.35 9.77 -0.52
N SER A 125 28.19 10.24 0.72
CA SER A 125 29.12 9.97 1.83
C SER A 125 28.50 9.32 3.06
N GLY A 126 27.21 8.94 3.04
CA GLY A 126 26.60 8.20 4.15
C GLY A 126 25.68 7.12 3.66
N ARG A 127 26.15 5.86 3.64
CA ARG A 127 25.29 4.69 3.42
C ARG A 127 24.11 4.76 4.39
N PRO A 128 22.86 4.97 3.93
CA PRO A 128 21.71 4.99 4.82
C PRO A 128 21.45 3.55 5.27
N SER A 129 21.39 3.32 6.58
CA SER A 129 20.99 2.01 7.12
C SER A 129 19.53 1.72 6.78
N GLY A 130 19.30 0.69 5.97
CA GLY A 130 18.04 0.38 5.26
C GLY A 130 16.83 -0.05 6.09
N SER A 131 16.84 0.10 7.41
CA SER A 131 15.71 -0.27 8.28
C SER A 131 14.52 0.68 8.22
N HIS A 132 14.66 1.76 7.47
CA HIS A 132 13.77 2.89 7.56
C HIS A 132 12.67 2.91 6.50
N TYR A 133 12.52 1.97 5.56
CA TYR A 133 11.54 2.19 4.48
C TYR A 133 10.07 1.92 4.85
N TYR A 134 9.69 0.91 5.67
CA TYR A 134 8.33 0.91 6.28
C TYR A 134 8.21 1.86 7.43
N ARG A 135 9.28 2.06 8.22
CA ARG A 135 9.27 3.07 9.29
C ARG A 135 9.07 4.47 8.68
N ARG A 136 9.55 4.69 7.45
CA ARG A 136 9.30 5.85 6.58
C ARG A 136 7.97 5.75 5.85
N MET A 137 7.44 4.59 5.47
CA MET A 137 6.02 4.55 5.07
C MET A 137 5.10 4.87 6.25
N LYS A 138 5.50 4.56 7.50
CA LYS A 138 4.80 4.92 8.74
C LYS A 138 4.98 6.40 9.14
N LEU A 139 5.97 7.14 8.61
CA LEU A 139 6.32 8.50 9.08
C LEU A 139 6.61 9.56 7.99
N GLU A 140 6.97 9.16 6.79
CA GLU A 140 7.46 10.03 5.68
C GLU A 140 6.81 9.77 4.31
N GLY A 141 6.08 8.65 4.13
CA GLY A 141 5.41 8.25 2.89
C GLY A 141 3.88 8.23 2.99
N ILE A 142 3.32 8.43 4.19
CA ILE A 142 1.90 8.72 4.37
C ILE A 142 1.67 10.09 3.75
N LYS A 143 0.95 10.11 2.63
CA LYS A 143 0.46 11.37 2.07
C LYS A 143 -0.73 11.87 2.87
N SER A 144 -1.55 10.94 3.33
CA SER A 144 -2.71 11.19 4.17
C SER A 144 -3.13 9.89 4.86
N GLN A 145 -3.73 10.02 6.04
CA GLN A 145 -4.32 8.91 6.77
C GLN A 145 -5.57 9.39 7.48
N PHE A 146 -6.44 8.46 7.85
CA PHE A 146 -7.56 8.76 8.71
C PHE A 146 -7.11 8.77 10.19
N ASP A 147 -7.32 9.87 10.89
CA ASP A 147 -6.70 10.14 12.21
C ASP A 147 -7.21 9.24 13.36
N SER A 148 -8.37 8.61 13.21
CA SER A 148 -8.94 7.76 14.26
C SER A 148 -9.80 6.64 13.68
N PHE A 149 -9.67 5.42 14.17
CA PHE A 149 -10.60 4.36 13.77
C PHE A 149 -11.97 4.62 14.39
N ILE A 150 -12.98 4.83 13.55
CA ILE A 150 -14.33 5.19 13.99
C ILE A 150 -15.38 4.27 13.40
N ASN A 151 -16.43 4.02 14.18
CA ASN A 151 -17.61 3.25 13.77
C ASN A 151 -18.47 4.07 12.82
N ARG A 152 -18.01 4.25 11.57
CA ARG A 152 -18.76 4.95 10.53
C ARG A 152 -18.92 4.08 9.29
N GLN A 153 -20.11 4.17 8.68
CA GLN A 153 -20.39 3.50 7.41
C GLN A 153 -19.45 3.96 6.29
N SER A 154 -18.96 5.21 6.36
CA SER A 154 -18.03 5.77 5.40
C SER A 154 -17.04 6.71 6.08
N ILE A 155 -15.80 6.69 5.64
CA ILE A 155 -14.75 7.66 5.96
C ILE A 155 -14.14 8.21 4.67
N THR A 156 -13.58 9.41 4.73
CA THR A 156 -12.91 10.04 3.58
C THR A 156 -11.55 10.56 4.03
N VAL A 157 -10.55 10.41 3.17
CA VAL A 157 -9.19 10.90 3.35
C VAL A 157 -8.83 11.75 2.13
N ASP A 158 -8.49 13.01 2.38
CA ASP A 158 -8.12 13.96 1.33
C ASP A 158 -6.62 13.99 1.15
N THR A 159 -6.18 13.94 -0.11
CA THR A 159 -4.76 14.00 -0.48
C THR A 159 -4.53 15.13 -1.45
N LYS A 160 -3.74 16.13 -1.04
CA LYS A 160 -3.32 17.20 -1.95
C LYS A 160 -2.33 16.65 -2.98
N ILE A 161 -2.54 17.06 -4.21
CA ILE A 161 -1.69 16.72 -5.34
C ILE A 161 -1.23 18.02 -5.98
N ASN A 162 0.09 18.18 -6.11
CA ASN A 162 0.66 19.34 -6.77
C ASN A 162 1.01 19.03 -8.22
N ALA A 163 0.82 20.02 -9.09
CA ALA A 163 1.26 19.96 -10.48
C ALA A 163 2.74 19.60 -10.58
N GLY A 164 3.05 18.62 -11.43
CA GLY A 164 4.43 18.16 -11.66
C GLY A 164 5.02 17.26 -10.56
N GLU A 165 4.26 16.92 -9.51
CA GLU A 165 4.73 15.99 -8.48
C GLU A 165 4.61 14.53 -8.95
N GLU A 166 5.71 13.77 -8.91
CA GLU A 166 5.70 12.31 -9.08
C GLU A 166 5.19 11.64 -7.82
N ILE A 167 3.88 11.67 -7.57
CA ILE A 167 3.28 10.97 -6.42
C ILE A 167 2.72 9.59 -6.78
N PHE A 168 2.50 9.33 -8.07
CA PHE A 168 1.84 8.12 -8.52
C PHE A 168 2.80 6.95 -8.74
N PRO A 169 2.32 5.70 -8.57
CA PRO A 169 0.98 5.35 -8.09
C PRO A 169 0.78 5.68 -6.60
N LEU A 170 -0.44 6.09 -6.24
CA LEU A 170 -0.84 6.09 -4.83
C LEU A 170 -1.26 4.68 -4.44
N VAL A 171 -0.89 4.23 -3.24
CA VAL A 171 -1.33 2.96 -2.66
C VAL A 171 -2.29 3.24 -1.53
N VAL A 172 -3.51 2.73 -1.65
CA VAL A 172 -4.58 2.87 -0.68
C VAL A 172 -4.77 1.54 0.04
N VAL A 173 -4.66 1.56 1.37
CA VAL A 173 -4.83 0.36 2.22
C VAL A 173 -5.98 0.59 3.19
N PRO A 174 -7.22 0.18 2.83
CA PRO A 174 -8.35 0.17 3.75
C PRO A 174 -8.21 -0.98 4.75
N CYS A 175 -8.52 -0.73 6.01
CA CYS A 175 -8.44 -1.73 7.08
C CYS A 175 -9.51 -1.51 8.15
N THR A 176 -9.83 -2.58 8.88
CA THR A 176 -10.57 -2.53 10.15
C THR A 176 -9.62 -2.23 11.31
N PHE A 177 -10.14 -1.79 12.45
CA PHE A 177 -9.31 -1.62 13.64
C PHE A 177 -8.75 -2.96 14.12
N GLU A 178 -9.64 -3.90 14.42
CA GLU A 178 -9.29 -5.26 14.84
C GLU A 178 -9.02 -6.17 13.64
N ARG A 179 -8.18 -7.20 13.87
CA ARG A 179 -7.99 -8.31 12.93
C ARG A 179 -9.21 -9.23 12.86
N ALA A 180 -9.28 -10.06 11.82
CA ALA A 180 -10.32 -11.07 11.60
C ALA A 180 -11.75 -10.51 11.50
N VAL A 181 -11.90 -9.19 11.35
CA VAL A 181 -13.19 -8.56 11.06
C VAL A 181 -13.47 -8.69 9.57
N GLU A 182 -14.38 -9.59 9.23
CA GLU A 182 -14.77 -9.81 7.84
C GLU A 182 -15.90 -8.88 7.43
N ARG A 183 -15.74 -8.19 6.29
CA ARG A 183 -16.76 -7.27 5.77
C ARG A 183 -16.48 -6.84 4.34
N LYS A 184 -17.55 -6.62 3.57
CA LYS A 184 -17.48 -6.02 2.23
C LYS A 184 -17.34 -4.51 2.32
N PHE A 185 -16.62 -3.90 1.38
CA PHE A 185 -16.44 -2.46 1.31
C PHE A 185 -16.27 -1.99 -0.14
N ALA A 186 -16.36 -0.67 -0.34
CA ALA A 186 -16.01 0.01 -1.58
C ALA A 186 -14.97 1.10 -1.29
N VAL A 187 -14.02 1.28 -2.21
CA VAL A 187 -13.14 2.43 -2.27
C VAL A 187 -13.57 3.29 -3.44
N GLU A 188 -13.80 4.58 -3.17
CA GLU A 188 -14.23 5.58 -4.14
C GLU A 188 -13.18 6.69 -4.19
N VAL A 189 -12.88 7.20 -5.39
CA VAL A 189 -11.90 8.26 -5.61
C VAL A 189 -12.54 9.36 -6.43
N VAL A 190 -12.41 10.59 -5.94
CA VAL A 190 -12.86 11.82 -6.59
C VAL A 190 -11.71 12.80 -6.61
N PHE A 191 -11.49 13.48 -7.73
CA PHE A 191 -10.49 14.54 -7.85
C PHE A 191 -11.16 15.88 -8.09
N THR A 192 -10.71 16.88 -7.35
CA THR A 192 -11.15 18.27 -7.48
C THR A 192 -9.93 19.13 -7.78
N GLU A 193 -9.91 19.78 -8.94
CA GLU A 193 -8.81 20.66 -9.36
C GLU A 193 -8.80 21.97 -8.54
N ASP A 194 -7.63 22.43 -8.13
CA ASP A 194 -7.47 23.69 -7.40
C ASP A 194 -7.76 24.88 -8.34
N GLY A 195 -8.59 25.83 -7.90
CA GLY A 195 -8.86 27.05 -8.67
C GLY A 195 -9.69 26.81 -9.94
N ALA A 196 -10.38 25.68 -10.05
CA ALA A 196 -11.43 25.48 -11.05
C ALA A 196 -12.60 26.44 -10.78
N ASP A 197 -12.45 27.70 -11.19
CA ASP A 197 -13.59 28.57 -11.41
C ASP A 197 -14.52 27.87 -12.41
N ASN A 198 -15.83 27.85 -12.12
CA ASN A 198 -16.93 27.19 -12.87
C ASN A 198 -17.07 27.58 -14.37
N LYS A 199 -16.05 28.15 -14.99
CA LYS A 199 -16.04 28.47 -16.41
C LYS A 199 -16.06 27.17 -17.20
N GLN A 200 -17.17 26.97 -17.91
CA GLN A 200 -17.57 25.87 -18.78
C GLN A 200 -16.56 25.57 -19.91
N GLN A 201 -15.32 25.23 -19.60
CA GLN A 201 -14.43 24.64 -20.59
C GLN A 201 -14.59 23.13 -20.54
N GLN A 202 -14.93 22.57 -21.71
CA GLN A 202 -14.93 21.15 -22.03
C GLN A 202 -13.50 20.58 -21.89
N GLN A 203 -12.99 20.53 -20.65
CA GLN A 203 -11.72 19.90 -20.36
C GLN A 203 -11.93 18.38 -20.37
N GLU A 204 -11.04 17.70 -21.09
CA GLU A 204 -10.89 16.25 -21.04
C GLU A 204 -10.87 15.81 -19.58
N GLU A 205 -11.90 15.08 -19.17
CA GLU A 205 -12.14 14.74 -17.79
C GLU A 205 -10.99 13.88 -17.28
N GLN A 206 -10.27 14.44 -16.32
CA GLN A 206 -9.12 13.77 -15.74
C GLN A 206 -9.62 12.67 -14.79
N GLN A 207 -9.82 11.48 -15.33
CA GLN A 207 -10.27 10.33 -14.55
C GLN A 207 -9.09 9.67 -13.82
N PHE A 208 -9.36 9.11 -12.64
CA PHE A 208 -8.41 8.23 -11.94
C PHE A 208 -8.86 6.78 -12.10
N VAL A 209 -7.94 5.84 -12.17
CA VAL A 209 -8.26 4.41 -12.22
C VAL A 209 -7.80 3.78 -10.92
N ILE A 210 -8.69 3.00 -10.30
CA ILE A 210 -8.39 2.22 -9.10
C ILE A 210 -8.21 0.76 -9.51
N LYS A 211 -7.09 0.15 -9.14
CA LYS A 211 -6.80 -1.27 -9.45
C LYS A 211 -6.33 -2.02 -8.20
N PRO A 212 -6.69 -3.30 -8.00
CA PRO A 212 -6.12 -4.10 -6.92
C PRO A 212 -4.60 -4.22 -7.06
N VAL A 213 -3.87 -4.10 -5.96
CA VAL A 213 -2.39 -4.25 -5.95
C VAL A 213 -1.96 -5.70 -6.14
N LYS A 214 -2.84 -6.69 -5.89
CA LYS A 214 -2.53 -8.09 -6.25
C LYS A 214 -2.31 -8.29 -7.75
N GLU A 215 -2.72 -7.34 -8.58
CA GLU A 215 -2.40 -7.31 -10.00
C GLU A 215 -1.08 -6.59 -10.30
N PHE A 216 -0.35 -6.09 -9.29
CA PHE A 216 1.05 -5.71 -9.49
C PHE A 216 1.87 -6.97 -9.62
N PRO A 217 2.42 -7.24 -10.81
CA PRO A 217 3.17 -8.46 -11.01
C PRO A 217 4.44 -8.49 -10.16
N GLY A 218 4.86 -7.36 -9.56
CA GLY A 218 6.00 -7.22 -8.67
C GLY A 218 5.72 -7.40 -7.17
N TYR A 219 4.58 -7.97 -6.75
CA TYR A 219 4.27 -8.16 -5.33
C TYR A 219 3.83 -9.58 -5.00
N LEU A 220 4.30 -10.10 -3.87
CA LEU A 220 4.02 -11.46 -3.41
C LEU A 220 3.99 -11.51 -1.89
N ILE A 221 3.01 -12.20 -1.31
CA ILE A 221 2.96 -12.51 0.12
C ILE A 221 2.96 -14.02 0.29
N LEU A 222 3.78 -14.50 1.21
CA LEU A 222 3.92 -15.91 1.56
C LEU A 222 3.75 -16.08 3.06
N ASP A 223 2.92 -17.04 3.46
CA ASP A 223 2.84 -17.46 4.85
C ASP A 223 3.80 -18.62 5.09
N GLY A 224 4.38 -18.67 6.29
CA GLY A 224 5.28 -19.74 6.69
C GLY A 224 5.28 -19.98 8.18
N LYS A 225 5.88 -21.09 8.59
CA LYS A 225 6.01 -21.50 9.99
C LYS A 225 7.41 -22.03 10.24
N TRP A 226 7.89 -21.78 11.45
CA TRP A 226 8.99 -22.52 12.07
C TRP A 226 8.36 -23.57 12.99
N GLU A 227 8.52 -24.84 12.66
CA GLU A 227 7.97 -26.01 13.34
C GLU A 227 9.12 -26.96 13.71
N ASN A 228 9.20 -27.37 14.97
CA ASN A 228 10.26 -28.22 15.48
C ASN A 228 10.01 -29.68 15.07
N PRO A 229 11.03 -30.46 14.64
CA PRO A 229 12.43 -30.07 14.46
C PRO A 229 12.76 -29.52 13.08
N ASP A 230 11.86 -29.68 12.12
CA ASP A 230 12.16 -29.59 10.70
C ASP A 230 12.61 -28.20 10.28
N THR A 231 11.96 -27.15 10.81
CA THR A 231 12.13 -25.78 10.30
C THR A 231 12.61 -24.76 11.33
N THR A 232 13.13 -25.21 12.47
CA THR A 232 13.56 -24.34 13.57
C THR A 232 15.08 -24.20 13.66
N GLY A 233 15.73 -23.98 12.53
CA GLY A 233 17.19 -24.03 12.38
C GLY A 233 17.99 -22.99 13.19
N GLY A 234 17.33 -21.91 13.63
CA GLY A 234 17.99 -20.78 14.29
C GLY A 234 18.76 -19.91 13.30
N SER A 235 19.59 -18.99 13.80
CA SER A 235 20.33 -18.06 12.94
C SER A 235 21.61 -18.69 12.39
N ARG A 236 22.37 -17.99 11.54
CA ARG A 236 23.70 -18.45 11.09
C ARG A 236 24.69 -18.76 12.21
N ASN A 237 24.49 -18.22 13.42
CA ASN A 237 25.27 -18.62 14.58
C ASN A 237 25.03 -20.10 14.97
N ASN A 238 23.96 -20.71 14.45
CA ASN A 238 23.62 -22.12 14.52
C ASN A 238 23.85 -22.80 13.15
N ALA A 239 25.04 -22.64 12.57
CA ALA A 239 25.34 -23.02 11.18
C ALA A 239 24.94 -24.46 10.81
N GLU A 240 25.05 -25.40 11.74
CA GLU A 240 24.69 -26.82 11.54
C GLU A 240 23.20 -27.03 11.25
N SER A 241 22.33 -26.23 11.89
CA SER A 241 20.88 -26.33 11.76
C SER A 241 20.26 -25.20 10.95
N TRP A 242 20.99 -24.10 10.68
CA TRP A 242 20.44 -22.93 9.97
C TRP A 242 19.78 -23.27 8.63
N LEU A 243 20.31 -24.26 7.90
CA LEU A 243 19.74 -24.70 6.63
C LEU A 243 18.43 -25.48 6.75
N SER A 244 18.01 -25.84 7.96
CA SER A 244 16.70 -26.44 8.18
C SER A 244 15.59 -25.38 8.19
N ASN A 245 15.90 -24.08 8.37
CA ASN A 245 14.88 -23.03 8.27
C ASN A 245 14.16 -23.07 6.90
N PRO A 246 12.92 -22.58 6.80
CA PRO A 246 12.20 -22.53 5.54
C PRO A 246 12.99 -21.77 4.48
N LEU A 247 13.05 -22.31 3.26
CA LEU A 247 13.70 -21.65 2.12
C LEU A 247 12.67 -21.35 1.03
N PHE A 248 12.69 -20.12 0.55
CA PHE A 248 11.84 -19.67 -0.56
C PHE A 248 12.71 -19.30 -1.74
N VAL A 249 12.62 -20.06 -2.83
CA VAL A 249 13.24 -19.68 -4.10
C VAL A 249 12.25 -18.84 -4.88
N VAL A 250 12.64 -17.61 -5.21
CA VAL A 250 11.80 -16.57 -5.81
C VAL A 250 12.39 -16.22 -7.17
N SER A 251 11.61 -16.43 -8.24
CA SER A 251 12.02 -15.98 -9.57
C SER A 251 11.56 -14.54 -9.82
N LEU A 252 12.46 -13.70 -10.26
CA LEU A 252 12.22 -12.30 -10.60
C LEU A 252 12.49 -12.14 -12.10
N THR A 253 11.50 -11.62 -12.83
CA THR A 253 11.62 -11.36 -14.28
C THR A 253 11.47 -9.87 -14.53
N ARG A 254 12.41 -9.27 -15.24
CA ARG A 254 12.47 -7.83 -15.43
C ARG A 254 11.28 -7.31 -16.23
N VAL A 255 10.73 -6.18 -15.80
CA VAL A 255 9.68 -5.43 -16.54
C VAL A 255 10.28 -4.13 -17.03
N GLY A 256 10.53 -4.04 -18.33
CA GLY A 256 11.06 -2.84 -19.00
C GLY A 256 12.59 -2.73 -19.03
N THR A 257 13.09 -1.65 -19.64
CA THR A 257 14.49 -1.55 -20.12
C THR A 257 15.43 -0.71 -19.25
N ASN A 258 14.91 0.09 -18.32
CA ASN A 258 15.68 1.25 -17.83
C ASN A 258 16.34 1.10 -16.45
N SER A 259 16.02 0.07 -15.67
CA SER A 259 16.73 -0.20 -14.40
C SER A 259 17.28 -1.63 -14.35
N LYS A 260 18.58 -1.77 -14.10
CA LYS A 260 19.22 -3.06 -13.76
C LYS A 260 19.11 -3.40 -12.28
N LYS A 261 18.61 -2.46 -11.47
CA LYS A 261 18.47 -2.64 -10.03
C LYS A 261 17.14 -3.30 -9.72
N VAL A 262 17.23 -4.47 -9.11
CA VAL A 262 16.09 -5.14 -8.51
C VAL A 262 16.03 -4.65 -7.08
N HIS A 263 14.93 -4.03 -6.66
CA HIS A 263 14.67 -3.84 -5.23
C HIS A 263 13.83 -5.02 -4.79
N VAL A 264 14.37 -5.86 -3.91
CA VAL A 264 13.56 -6.86 -3.22
C VAL A 264 13.47 -6.45 -1.78
N ARG A 265 12.25 -6.18 -1.36
CA ARG A 265 11.95 -5.93 0.02
C ARG A 265 11.29 -7.14 0.63
N ALA A 266 11.82 -7.64 1.72
CA ALA A 266 11.26 -8.78 2.42
C ALA A 266 10.93 -8.40 3.86
N ALA A 267 9.65 -8.51 4.24
CA ALA A 267 9.15 -8.19 5.58
C ALA A 267 8.74 -9.46 6.31
N LEU A 268 9.13 -9.60 7.59
CA LEU A 268 8.76 -10.74 8.45
C LEU A 268 7.88 -10.30 9.63
N GLY A 269 6.60 -10.71 9.66
CA GLY A 269 5.66 -10.40 10.75
C GLY A 269 5.33 -11.63 11.62
N CYS A 270 5.41 -11.50 12.94
CA CYS A 270 5.07 -12.57 13.91
C CYS A 270 3.58 -12.58 14.26
N VAL A 271 2.91 -13.74 14.29
CA VAL A 271 1.50 -13.85 14.69
C VAL A 271 1.29 -13.49 16.16
N ALA A 272 0.30 -12.63 16.44
CA ALA A 272 0.03 -12.09 17.78
C ALA A 272 -0.23 -13.21 18.82
N GLY A 273 0.53 -13.20 19.92
CA GLY A 273 0.36 -14.10 21.07
C GLY A 273 1.65 -14.74 21.58
N ALA A 274 2.69 -14.85 20.74
CA ALA A 274 4.01 -15.31 21.18
C ALA A 274 4.82 -14.15 21.77
N ARG A 275 5.57 -14.39 22.87
CA ARG A 275 6.69 -13.49 23.25
C ARG A 275 7.58 -13.34 22.02
N LEU A 276 7.69 -12.13 21.48
CA LEU A 276 8.47 -11.84 20.28
C LEU A 276 9.91 -12.29 20.50
N GLN A 277 10.21 -13.51 20.05
CA GLN A 277 11.58 -13.97 19.98
C GLN A 277 12.25 -13.18 18.88
N PRO A 278 13.54 -12.90 19.01
CA PRO A 278 14.22 -12.20 17.96
C PRO A 278 14.33 -13.09 16.73
N TYR A 279 14.02 -12.52 15.57
CA TYR A 279 14.05 -13.18 14.28
C TYR A 279 14.78 -12.31 13.26
N GLY A 280 15.10 -12.91 12.12
CA GLY A 280 15.76 -12.27 11.01
C GLY A 280 15.50 -13.03 9.73
N MET A 281 16.17 -12.62 8.68
CA MET A 281 16.04 -13.27 7.38
C MET A 281 17.29 -12.97 6.54
N GLU A 282 17.66 -13.93 5.71
CA GLU A 282 18.79 -13.80 4.80
C GLU A 282 18.35 -14.03 3.36
N MET A 283 19.03 -13.38 2.42
CA MET A 283 18.71 -13.44 1.01
C MET A 283 19.97 -13.73 0.19
N PHE A 284 19.85 -14.61 -0.80
CA PHE A 284 20.95 -15.06 -1.66
C PHE A 284 20.54 -15.05 -3.12
N GLU A 285 21.43 -14.62 -3.99
CA GLU A 285 21.30 -14.89 -5.41
C GLU A 285 21.67 -16.35 -5.68
N LYS A 286 20.92 -17.04 -6.54
CA LYS A 286 21.23 -18.41 -6.95
C LYS A 286 22.32 -18.39 -8.02
N ASP A 287 23.33 -19.26 -7.88
CA ASP A 287 24.41 -19.36 -8.87
C ASP A 287 23.93 -19.97 -10.21
N GLU A 288 24.66 -19.67 -11.30
CA GLU A 288 24.41 -20.19 -12.65
C GLU A 288 24.47 -21.72 -12.75
N LYS A 289 25.14 -22.40 -11.82
CA LYS A 289 25.32 -23.85 -11.81
C LYS A 289 24.18 -24.56 -11.07
N GLY A 290 23.20 -23.83 -10.55
CA GLY A 290 22.15 -24.36 -9.69
C GLY A 290 22.67 -25.02 -8.41
N LYS A 291 23.98 -24.92 -8.14
CA LYS A 291 24.53 -25.30 -6.85
C LYS A 291 24.18 -24.19 -5.89
N ARG A 292 24.13 -24.53 -4.60
CA ARG A 292 24.09 -23.51 -3.54
C ARG A 292 25.46 -22.83 -3.54
N GLY A 293 25.75 -22.03 -4.56
CA GLY A 293 26.94 -21.21 -4.62
C GLY A 293 26.82 -20.18 -3.52
N TYR A 294 27.38 -20.50 -2.35
CA TYR A 294 27.64 -19.55 -1.27
C TYR A 294 28.67 -18.49 -1.68
N ILE A 295 28.78 -18.18 -2.97
CA ILE A 295 29.74 -17.25 -3.57
C ILE A 295 28.96 -16.02 -3.96
N GLY A 296 28.96 -15.06 -3.05
CA GLY A 296 28.33 -13.77 -3.25
C GLY A 296 28.08 -13.19 -1.89
N ARG A 297 29.07 -12.43 -1.41
CA ARG A 297 29.07 -11.61 -0.19
C ARG A 297 27.90 -11.97 0.73
N SER A 298 28.20 -12.71 1.79
CA SER A 298 27.52 -12.52 3.06
C SER A 298 27.61 -11.05 3.42
N PHE A 299 26.79 -10.20 2.80
CA PHE A 299 26.24 -9.10 3.53
C PHE A 299 25.43 -9.82 4.61
N GLY A 300 26.02 -9.97 5.79
CA GLY A 300 25.18 -9.96 6.98
C GLY A 300 24.52 -8.59 6.92
N VAL A 301 23.38 -8.50 6.24
CA VAL A 301 22.81 -7.23 5.79
C VAL A 301 22.38 -6.40 6.99
N SER A 302 22.04 -7.08 8.09
CA SER A 302 22.12 -6.56 9.44
C SER A 302 22.21 -7.74 10.44
N LYS A 303 23.09 -7.67 11.44
CA LYS A 303 22.75 -8.27 12.75
C LYS A 303 21.82 -7.25 13.38
N TYR A 304 20.52 -7.33 13.11
CA TYR A 304 19.61 -6.72 14.08
C TYR A 304 19.86 -7.45 15.39
N GLY A 305 20.49 -6.74 16.34
CA GLY A 305 20.62 -7.23 17.70
C GLY A 305 19.20 -7.50 18.14
N ALA A 306 18.86 -8.78 18.19
CA ALA A 306 17.63 -9.35 18.69
C ALA A 306 16.56 -8.31 19.10
N ASN A 307 15.92 -7.66 18.12
CA ASN A 307 14.97 -6.59 18.43
C ASN A 307 13.58 -7.23 18.41
N PRO A 308 12.78 -7.17 19.48
CA PRO A 308 11.39 -7.60 19.47
C PRO A 308 10.50 -6.68 18.60
N SER A 309 11.03 -6.08 17.54
CA SER A 309 10.26 -5.33 16.56
C SER A 309 9.36 -6.27 15.78
N LEU A 310 8.14 -5.83 15.50
CA LEU A 310 7.10 -6.58 14.78
C LEU A 310 7.41 -6.84 13.28
N GLU A 311 8.48 -6.25 12.74
CA GLU A 311 8.86 -6.39 11.33
C GLU A 311 10.38 -6.34 11.16
N VAL A 312 10.94 -7.29 10.39
CA VAL A 312 12.32 -7.23 9.86
C VAL A 312 12.22 -6.92 8.39
N VAL A 313 12.89 -5.86 7.93
CA VAL A 313 12.89 -5.43 6.53
C VAL A 313 14.30 -5.52 5.98
N GLU A 314 14.48 -6.26 4.89
CA GLU A 314 15.72 -6.25 4.13
C GLU A 314 15.48 -5.75 2.71
N GLU A 315 16.37 -4.87 2.24
CA GLU A 315 16.38 -4.34 0.88
C GLU A 315 17.63 -4.82 0.16
N TRP A 316 17.42 -5.53 -0.95
CA TRP A 316 18.50 -5.96 -1.82
C TRP A 316 18.45 -5.16 -3.12
N ALA A 317 19.63 -4.71 -3.59
CA ALA A 317 19.84 -4.10 -4.89
C ALA A 317 20.99 -4.83 -5.60
N GLY A 318 20.65 -5.70 -6.56
CA GLY A 318 21.63 -6.37 -7.43
C GLY A 318 21.57 -5.90 -8.87
N GLU A 319 22.64 -6.17 -9.62
CA GLU A 319 22.68 -6.03 -11.08
C GLU A 319 22.27 -7.37 -11.70
N GLY A 320 20.96 -7.62 -11.77
CA GLY A 320 20.42 -8.85 -12.37
C GLY A 320 20.31 -8.75 -13.89
N GLY A 321 20.42 -9.91 -14.57
CA GLY A 321 19.96 -10.06 -15.96
C GLY A 321 18.42 -10.00 -16.05
N ASP A 322 17.85 -10.31 -17.22
CA ASP A 322 16.39 -10.26 -17.42
C ASP A 322 15.61 -11.25 -16.54
N LYS A 323 16.30 -12.28 -16.03
CA LYS A 323 15.79 -13.23 -15.06
C LYS A 323 16.80 -13.41 -13.92
N LEU A 324 16.28 -13.42 -12.70
CA LEU A 324 17.05 -13.57 -11.49
C LEU A 324 16.32 -14.55 -10.55
N GLU A 325 17.05 -15.39 -9.83
CA GLU A 325 16.50 -16.23 -8.78
C GLU A 325 17.12 -15.87 -7.44
N VAL A 326 16.27 -15.56 -6.46
CA VAL A 326 16.67 -15.19 -5.10
C VAL A 326 16.16 -16.25 -4.12
N VAL A 327 17.01 -16.70 -3.21
CA VAL A 327 16.65 -17.58 -2.09
C VAL A 327 16.48 -16.73 -0.85
N VAL A 328 15.31 -16.79 -0.23
CA VAL A 328 14.99 -16.09 1.02
C VAL A 328 14.86 -17.11 2.14
N VAL A 329 15.57 -16.89 3.25
CA VAL A 329 15.62 -17.79 4.41
C VAL A 329 15.23 -17.02 5.68
N PRO A 330 13.93 -16.98 6.03
CA PRO A 330 13.49 -16.47 7.33
C PRO A 330 13.97 -17.38 8.45
N SER A 331 14.50 -16.81 9.52
CA SER A 331 15.09 -17.57 10.63
C SER A 331 14.83 -16.91 11.98
N THR A 332 14.81 -17.72 13.03
CA THR A 332 14.80 -17.25 14.41
C THR A 332 16.23 -17.06 14.91
N TYR A 333 16.43 -16.30 16.00
CA TYR A 333 17.79 -16.12 16.54
C TYR A 333 18.34 -17.43 17.13
N LYS A 334 17.50 -18.17 17.87
CA LYS A 334 17.83 -19.45 18.52
C LYS A 334 17.18 -20.61 17.77
N LYS A 335 17.88 -21.73 17.68
CA LYS A 335 17.31 -23.00 17.21
C LYS A 335 16.15 -23.48 18.11
N GLY A 336 15.23 -24.26 17.55
CA GLY A 336 14.08 -24.83 18.26
C GLY A 336 12.95 -23.84 18.57
N VAL A 337 13.04 -22.60 18.09
CA VAL A 337 11.99 -21.59 18.29
C VAL A 337 10.92 -21.77 17.23
N GLU A 338 9.73 -22.15 17.66
CA GLU A 338 8.56 -22.26 16.80
C GLU A 338 7.84 -20.93 16.65
N GLY A 339 7.12 -20.78 15.55
CA GLY A 339 6.29 -19.61 15.31
C GLY A 339 5.75 -19.56 13.89
N GLU A 340 4.91 -18.58 13.65
CA GLU A 340 4.36 -18.30 12.32
C GLU A 340 4.93 -16.97 11.83
N PHE A 341 5.16 -16.88 10.53
CA PHE A 341 5.64 -15.68 9.89
C PHE A 341 4.95 -15.40 8.56
N VAL A 342 4.98 -14.14 8.19
CA VAL A 342 4.55 -13.64 6.89
C VAL A 342 5.77 -13.06 6.19
N LEU A 343 6.08 -13.55 4.99
CA LEU A 343 7.11 -13.03 4.11
C LEU A 343 6.45 -12.23 2.97
N SER A 344 6.60 -10.91 2.99
CA SER A 344 6.13 -10.05 1.88
C SER A 344 7.28 -9.62 0.99
N LEU A 345 7.23 -9.96 -0.29
CA LEU A 345 8.20 -9.58 -1.33
C LEU A 345 7.61 -8.49 -2.23
N PHE A 346 8.41 -7.45 -2.49
CA PHE A 346 8.03 -6.36 -3.39
C PHE A 346 9.17 -5.98 -4.32
N SER A 347 8.83 -5.72 -5.59
CA SER A 347 9.72 -5.19 -6.62
C SER A 347 9.03 -4.16 -7.50
N LEU A 348 9.71 -3.04 -7.76
CA LEU A 348 9.26 -1.98 -8.66
C LEU A 348 9.62 -2.24 -10.12
N THR A 349 10.60 -3.10 -10.37
CA THR A 349 11.25 -3.25 -11.68
C THR A 349 11.13 -4.66 -12.24
N HIS A 350 10.60 -5.60 -11.46
CA HIS A 350 10.49 -7.02 -11.83
C HIS A 350 9.10 -7.54 -11.47
N THR A 351 8.61 -8.48 -12.26
CA THR A 351 7.55 -9.37 -11.84
C THR A 351 8.14 -10.42 -10.89
N ILE A 352 7.48 -10.66 -9.76
CA ILE A 352 7.74 -11.77 -8.87
C ILE A 352 6.93 -12.97 -9.37
N GLY A 353 7.65 -13.98 -9.84
CA GLY A 353 7.09 -15.22 -10.38
C GLY A 353 7.15 -16.38 -9.38
N PHE A 354 7.31 -17.58 -9.94
CA PHE A 354 7.25 -18.86 -9.24
C PHE A 354 8.04 -18.87 -7.93
N VAL A 355 7.38 -19.39 -6.89
CA VAL A 355 7.93 -19.59 -5.56
C VAL A 355 8.01 -21.08 -5.29
N LYS A 356 9.22 -21.60 -5.10
CA LYS A 356 9.39 -22.95 -4.57
C LYS A 356 9.75 -22.86 -3.10
N ARG A 357 8.86 -23.36 -2.23
CA ARG A 357 9.26 -23.72 -0.87
C ARG A 357 10.11 -24.97 -0.96
N VAL A 358 11.37 -24.88 -0.56
CA VAL A 358 12.26 -26.04 -0.46
C VAL A 358 12.15 -26.51 0.99
N ALA A 359 11.62 -27.72 1.17
CA ALA A 359 11.54 -28.40 2.45
C ALA A 359 12.94 -28.82 2.94
#